data_AF-A0A1G6UI31-F1
#
_entry.id   AF-A0A1G6UI31-F1
#
_cell.length_a   1.000
_cell.length_b   1.000
_cell.length_c   1.000
_cell.angle_alpha   90.00
_cell.angle_beta   90.00
_cell.angle_gamma   90.00
#
_symmetry.space_group_name_H-M   'P 1'
#
loop_
_entity.id
_entity.type
_entity.pdbx_description
1 polymer ?
#
loop_
_entity_poly.entity_id
_entity_poly.type
_entity_poly.pdbx_seq_one_letter_code
_entity_poly.pdbx_strand_id
1 'polypeptide(L)'
;MARYRCDNGEEFDVPFADEAEIPGTWMCKNGLEGQLLEGTAPEAKKVKPPRTHWDMLLERRSEAELEELLKERMDLLKTKRRGA
;
A
#
# COMPACT_ATOMS: atom_id res chain seq x y z
N MET A 1 29.47 0.86 11.05
CA MET A 1 28.81 1.40 9.84
C MET A 1 27.73 0.43 9.43
N ALA A 2 26.51 0.90 9.18
CA ALA A 2 25.39 0.08 8.74
C ALA A 2 24.95 0.51 7.33
N ARG A 3 24.70 -0.45 6.43
CA ARG A 3 24.31 -0.17 5.04
C ARG A 3 22.84 -0.48 4.81
N TYR A 4 22.10 0.50 4.34
CA TYR A 4 20.67 0.39 4.06
C TYR A 4 20.41 0.52 2.56
N ARG A 5 19.44 -0.23 2.03
CA ARG A 5 18.96 -0.10 0.65
C ARG A 5 17.51 0.34 0.65
N CYS A 6 17.21 1.41 -0.07
CA CYS A 6 15.85 1.92 -0.28
C CYS A 6 15.12 1.17 -1.40
N ASP A 7 13.80 1.32 -1.47
CA ASP A 7 12.96 0.70 -2.50
C ASP A 7 13.33 1.12 -3.94
N ASN A 8 13.94 2.29 -4.10
CA ASN A 8 14.45 2.79 -5.39
C ASN A 8 15.82 2.19 -5.78
N GLY A 9 16.39 1.31 -4.96
CA GLY A 9 17.68 0.65 -5.19
C GLY A 9 18.91 1.46 -4.74
N GLU A 10 18.73 2.68 -4.24
CA GLU A 10 19.84 3.46 -3.68
C GLU A 10 20.30 2.90 -2.34
N GLU A 11 21.60 3.01 -2.08
CA GLU A 11 22.22 2.49 -0.88
C GLU A 11 22.93 3.59 -0.08
N PHE A 12 22.81 3.52 1.24
CA PHE A 12 23.34 4.51 2.15
C PHE A 12 24.11 3.86 3.30
N ASP A 13 25.31 4.37 3.56
CA ASP A 13 26.08 4.04 4.75
C ASP A 13 25.76 5.02 5.88
N VAL A 14 25.32 4.48 7.01
CA VAL A 14 24.94 5.24 8.20
C VAL A 14 25.91 4.90 9.34
N PRO A 15 26.64 5.89 9.89
CA PRO A 15 27.47 5.68 11.07
C PRO A 15 26.59 5.54 12.32
N PHE A 16 26.82 4.47 13.07
CA PHE A 16 26.28 4.24 14.40
C PHE A 16 27.44 4.16 15.40
N ALA A 17 27.16 4.45 16.67
CA ALA A 17 28.10 4.17 17.75
C ALA A 17 28.31 2.66 17.91
N ASP A 18 29.48 2.23 18.39
CA ASP A 18 29.83 0.82 18.50
C ASP A 18 28.92 0.03 19.45
N GLU A 19 28.33 0.71 20.44
CA GLU A 19 27.41 0.13 21.43
C GLU A 19 25.93 0.21 21.02
N ALA A 20 25.62 0.81 19.86
CA ALA A 20 24.25 1.01 19.43
C ALA A 20 23.67 -0.25 18.76
N GLU A 21 22.42 -0.57 19.09
CA GLU A 21 21.66 -1.58 18.35
C GLU A 21 21.27 -1.05 16.97
N ILE A 22 21.63 -1.78 15.91
CA ILE A 22 21.38 -1.37 14.53
C ILE A 22 19.93 -1.73 14.16
N PRO A 23 19.08 -0.75 13.80
CA PRO A 23 17.70 -1.02 13.43
C PRO A 23 17.61 -1.67 12.04
N GLY A 24 16.60 -2.52 11.84
CA GLY A 24 16.35 -3.19 10.56
C GLY A 24 15.84 -2.25 9.44
N THR A 25 15.24 -1.11 9.80
CA THR A 25 14.89 -0.03 8.85
C THR A 25 15.46 1.31 9.29
N TRP A 26 15.77 2.18 8.31
CA TRP A 26 16.28 3.52 8.58
C TRP A 26 15.76 4.55 7.57
N MET A 27 15.43 5.75 8.06
CA MET A 27 15.05 6.89 7.23
C MET A 27 16.29 7.40 6.48
N CYS A 28 16.41 7.07 5.20
CA CYS A 28 17.58 7.41 4.39
C CYS A 28 17.53 8.87 3.92
N LYS A 29 18.68 9.39 3.47
CA LYS A 29 18.84 10.80 3.05
C LYS A 29 17.97 11.18 1.84
N ASN A 30 17.55 10.21 1.03
CA ASN A 30 16.66 10.40 -0.10
C ASN A 30 15.18 10.54 0.29
N GLY A 31 14.84 10.45 1.59
CA GLY A 31 13.46 10.55 2.05
C GLY A 31 12.66 9.25 1.92
N LEU A 32 13.31 8.12 1.62
CA LEU A 32 12.70 6.78 1.63
C LEU A 32 13.17 5.97 2.84
N GLU A 33 12.33 5.02 3.27
CA GLU A 33 12.74 4.03 4.26
C GLU A 33 13.66 3.00 3.57
N GLY A 34 14.84 2.79 4.12
CA GLY A 34 15.79 1.78 3.66
C GLY A 34 15.81 0.58 4.59
N GLN A 35 15.99 -0.62 4.03
CA GLN A 35 16.13 -1.86 4.76
C GLN A 35 17.62 -2.19 4.95
N LEU A 36 17.99 -2.68 6.13
CA LEU A 36 19.36 -3.07 6.44
C LEU A 36 19.80 -4.24 5.54
N LEU A 37 20.95 -4.10 4.88
CA LEU A 37 21.49 -5.14 3.97
C LEU A 37 22.13 -6.31 4.71
N GLU A 38 22.75 -6.04 5.85
CA GLU A 38 23.44 -7.04 6.68
C GLU A 38 22.61 -7.34 7.91
N GLY A 39 21.69 -8.30 7.79
CA GLY A 39 20.83 -8.72 8.90
C GLY A 39 19.58 -9.48 8.45
N THR A 40 18.78 -9.92 9.42
CA THR A 40 17.46 -10.48 9.15
C THR A 40 16.52 -9.37 8.71
N ALA A 41 15.84 -9.56 7.58
CA ALA A 41 14.84 -8.60 7.10
C ALA A 41 13.79 -8.34 8.22
N PRO A 42 13.48 -7.07 8.52
CA PRO A 42 12.52 -6.74 9.56
C PRO A 42 11.15 -7.32 9.20
N GLU A 43 10.46 -7.87 10.20
CA GLU A 43 9.13 -8.42 9.99
C GLU A 43 8.17 -7.30 9.55
N ALA A 44 7.47 -7.51 8.44
CA ALA A 44 6.57 -6.51 7.89
C ALA A 44 5.49 -6.16 8.93
N LYS A 45 5.43 -4.89 9.34
CA LYS A 45 4.38 -4.43 10.24
C LYS A 45 3.03 -4.65 9.58
N LYS A 46 2.12 -5.34 10.26
CA LYS A 46 0.73 -5.47 9.82
C LYS A 46 0.05 -4.11 9.93
N VAL A 47 -0.01 -3.38 8.82
CA VAL A 47 -0.74 -2.10 8.74
C VAL A 47 -2.21 -2.40 8.40
N LYS A 48 -3.13 -1.74 9.10
CA LYS A 48 -4.54 -1.74 8.69
C LYS A 48 -4.64 -1.05 7.33
N PRO A 49 -5.24 -1.67 6.30
CA PRO A 49 -5.47 -1.02 5.03
C PRO A 49 -6.22 0.30 5.22
N PRO A 50 -5.86 1.36 4.48
CA PRO A 50 -6.63 2.60 4.51
C PRO A 50 -8.05 2.34 4.00
N ARG A 51 -9.02 3.07 4.55
CA ARG A 51 -10.42 2.99 4.06
C ARG A 51 -10.48 3.41 2.60
N THR A 52 -11.12 2.58 1.80
CA THR A 52 -11.35 2.82 0.37
C THR A 52 -12.74 3.41 0.13
N HIS A 53 -12.97 3.98 -1.07
CA HIS A 53 -14.30 4.44 -1.45
C HIS A 53 -15.33 3.28 -1.49
N TRP A 54 -14.86 2.06 -1.76
CA TRP A 54 -15.69 0.85 -1.70
C TRP A 54 -16.15 0.54 -0.28
N ASP A 55 -15.23 0.60 0.70
CA ASP A 55 -15.58 0.41 2.11
C ASP A 55 -16.63 1.43 2.55
N MET A 56 -16.42 2.70 2.19
CA MET A 56 -17.38 3.77 2.48
C MET A 56 -18.74 3.54 1.80
N LEU A 57 -18.77 2.92 0.62
CA LEU A 57 -20.01 2.59 -0.08
C LEU A 57 -20.77 1.47 0.65
N LEU A 58 -20.06 0.43 1.07
CA LEU A 58 -20.63 -0.69 1.82
C LEU A 58 -21.10 -0.30 3.23
N GLU A 59 -20.52 0.75 3.82
CA GLU A 59 -21.02 1.33 5.08
C GLU A 59 -22.46 1.91 4.95
N ARG A 60 -22.93 2.20 3.73
CA ARG A 60 -24.23 2.86 3.47
C ARG A 60 -25.14 2.15 2.46
N ARG A 61 -24.67 1.08 1.82
CA ARG A 61 -25.39 0.28 0.82
C ARG A 61 -25.07 -1.18 1.01
N SER A 62 -26.08 -2.02 0.91
CA SER A 62 -25.92 -3.46 0.87
C SER A 62 -25.50 -3.92 -0.53
N GLU A 63 -24.84 -5.07 -0.61
CA GLU A 63 -24.47 -5.67 -1.89
C GLU A 63 -25.68 -5.93 -2.79
N ALA A 64 -26.83 -6.30 -2.22
CA ALA A 64 -28.06 -6.51 -2.98
C ALA A 64 -28.59 -5.24 -3.67
N GLU A 65 -28.52 -4.09 -2.99
CA GLU A 65 -28.89 -2.79 -3.58
C GLU A 65 -27.91 -2.40 -4.71
N LEU A 66 -26.62 -2.72 -4.54
CA LEU A 66 -25.60 -2.47 -5.57
C LEU A 66 -25.78 -3.36 -6.79
N GLU A 67 -26.18 -4.62 -6.61
CA GLU A 67 -26.47 -5.56 -7.69
C GLU A 67 -27.69 -5.12 -8.52
N GLU A 68 -28.77 -4.68 -7.87
CA GLU A 68 -29.94 -4.16 -8.58
C GLU A 68 -29.58 -2.87 -9.35
N LEU A 69 -28.83 -1.95 -8.74
CA LEU A 69 -28.34 -0.74 -9.41
C LEU A 69 -27.47 -1.09 -10.62
N LEU A 70 -26.59 -2.10 -10.51
CA LEU A 70 -25.76 -2.55 -11.61
C LEU A 70 -26.62 -3.07 -12.76
N LYS A 71 -27.63 -3.88 -12.46
CA LYS A 71 -28.57 -4.43 -13.45
C LYS A 71 -29.32 -3.31 -14.19
N GLU A 72 -29.86 -2.33 -13.48
CA GLU A 72 -30.51 -1.15 -14.07
C GLU A 72 -29.57 -0.44 -15.06
N ARG A 73 -28.31 -0.21 -14.68
CA ARG A 73 -27.30 0.45 -15.53
C ARG A 73 -26.95 -0.39 -16.75
N MET A 74 -26.84 -1.71 -16.60
CA MET A 74 -26.56 -2.63 -17.68
C MET A 74 -27.70 -2.67 -18.70
N ASP A 75 -28.95 -2.64 -18.26
CA ASP A 75 -30.10 -2.64 -19.16
C ASP A 75 -30.21 -1.32 -19.94
N LEU A 76 -29.94 -0.18 -19.30
CA LEU A 76 -29.79 1.09 -20.01
C LEU A 76 -28.67 1.04 -21.07
N LEU A 77 -27.53 0.43 -20.75
CA LEU A 77 -26.41 0.27 -21.68
C LEU A 77 -26.80 -0.62 -22.87
N LYS A 78 -27.49 -1.73 -22.64
CA LYS A 78 -27.99 -2.62 -23.71
C LYS A 78 -28.96 -1.89 -24.63
N THR A 79 -29.89 -1.12 -24.07
CA THR A 79 -30.83 -0.31 -24.85
C THR A 79 -30.11 0.72 -25.72
N LYS A 80 -29.11 1.43 -25.16
CA LYS A 80 -28.27 2.36 -25.93
C LYS A 80 -27.51 1.67 -27.07
N ARG A 81 -26.99 0.46 -26.83
CA ARG A 81 -26.25 -0.31 -27.85
C ARG A 81 -27.14 -0.90 -28.94
N ARG A 82 -28.40 -1.23 -28.64
CA ARG A 82 -29.37 -1.76 -29.62
C ARG A 82 -30.09 -0.68 -30.41
N GLY A 83 -30.11 0.56 -29.90
CA GLY A 83 -30.65 1.74 -30.58
C GLY A 83 -29.62 2.55 -31.37
N ALA A 84 -28.42 2.00 -31.56
CA ALA A 84 -27.36 2.53 -32.44
C ALA A 84 -27.22 1.63 -33.67
#